data_AF-A0A0J9CAR1-F1
#
_entry.id   AF-A0A0J9CAR1-F1
#
_cell.length_a   1.000
_cell.length_b   1.000
_cell.length_c   1.000
_cell.angle_alpha   90.00
_cell.angle_beta   90.00
_cell.angle_gamma   90.00
#
_symmetry.space_group_name_H-M   'P 1'
#
loop_
_entity.id
_entity.type
_entity.pdbx_description
1 polymer ?
#
loop_
_entity_poly.entity_id
_entity_poly.type
_entity_poly.pdbx_seq_one_letter_code
_entity_poly.pdbx_strand_id
1 'polypeptide(L)'
;MDSKNYTQVLIDGKIYTLGGIEEEAYLQKAASYVNDKNAQMRRLPGFTKQNADYQMVMTELNIADDYFKAMEWGEGMERQKNDMEKETYSLKHELVSTQMKLEAVLKDLEERQKELDRFTRTIAQMEGELKEVREEYEALKSSREEGELSQVRMVSDVKTVSEAELVETVEAVTQAAKTADAGGTEMPDPAQEDRIPAQENRIQAQENRIQAQEDRMREQEAQGQAAREQDTTDKRESSSGSRPEQTGAAEAAATLQTAQTAGISDEELAKRALQAAKKANSHRGGRR
;
A
#
# COMPACT_ATOMS: atom_id res chain seq x y z
N MET A 1 53.29 -19.20 -36.88
CA MET A 1 53.73 -19.77 -38.16
C MET A 1 52.68 -20.79 -38.54
N ASP A 2 51.82 -20.47 -39.50
CA ASP A 2 50.80 -21.40 -39.98
C ASP A 2 51.48 -22.52 -40.76
N SER A 3 51.67 -23.67 -40.10
CA SER A 3 52.20 -24.86 -40.74
C SER A 3 51.20 -25.36 -41.77
N LYS A 4 51.59 -25.37 -43.04
CA LYS A 4 50.78 -25.97 -44.10
C LYS A 4 50.75 -27.47 -43.90
N ASN A 5 49.56 -28.02 -43.75
CA ASN A 5 49.32 -29.45 -43.76
C ASN A 5 49.23 -29.91 -45.20
N TYR A 6 49.93 -30.99 -45.52
CA TYR A 6 49.87 -31.64 -46.82
C TYR A 6 49.27 -33.02 -46.65
N THR A 7 48.23 -33.32 -47.42
CA THR A 7 47.64 -34.66 -47.42
C THR A 7 47.33 -35.14 -48.83
N GLN A 8 47.41 -36.45 -49.03
CA GLN A 8 47.03 -37.08 -50.28
C GLN A 8 45.57 -37.51 -50.22
N VAL A 9 44.78 -37.08 -51.19
CA VAL A 9 43.36 -37.40 -51.30
C VAL A 9 43.07 -38.06 -52.64
N LEU A 10 42.07 -38.95 -52.67
CA LEU A 10 41.57 -39.57 -53.89
C LEU A 10 40.34 -38.79 -54.36
N ILE A 11 40.45 -38.08 -55.48
CA ILE A 11 39.32 -37.37 -56.09
C ILE A 11 39.12 -37.91 -57.50
N ASP A 12 37.92 -38.42 -57.76
CA ASP A 12 37.53 -38.98 -59.05
C ASP A 12 38.50 -40.01 -59.64
N GLY A 13 39.03 -40.89 -58.77
CA GLY A 13 39.99 -41.92 -59.16
C GLY A 13 41.43 -41.45 -59.37
N LYS A 14 41.73 -40.17 -59.15
CA LYS A 14 43.08 -39.59 -59.22
C LYS A 14 43.56 -39.15 -57.84
N ILE A 15 44.84 -39.38 -57.56
CA ILE A 15 45.47 -38.96 -56.30
C ILE A 15 45.94 -37.52 -56.47
N TYR A 16 45.49 -36.64 -55.58
CA TYR A 16 45.91 -35.25 -55.49
C TYR A 16 46.58 -35.00 -54.13
N THR A 17 47.65 -34.21 -54.12
CA THR A 17 48.25 -33.71 -52.89
C THR A 17 47.69 -32.32 -52.60
N LEU A 18 46.84 -32.21 -51.58
CA LEU A 18 46.26 -30.93 -51.13
C LEU A 18 47.13 -30.33 -50.03
N GLY A 19 47.44 -29.05 -50.16
CA GLY A 19 48.13 -28.26 -49.13
C GLY A 19 47.21 -27.17 -48.59
N GLY A 20 47.04 -27.10 -47.26
CA GLY A 20 46.16 -26.12 -46.62
C GLY A 20 46.54 -25.84 -45.17
N ILE A 21 45.88 -24.86 -44.55
CA ILE A 21 45.96 -24.62 -43.09
C ILE A 21 45.09 -25.59 -42.29
N GLU A 22 44.10 -26.18 -42.97
CA GLU A 22 43.15 -27.11 -42.38
C GLU A 22 43.78 -28.46 -42.05
N GLU A 23 43.16 -29.19 -41.13
CA GLU A 23 43.58 -30.52 -40.75
C GLU A 23 43.36 -31.53 -41.88
N GLU A 24 44.18 -32.60 -41.88
CA GLU A 24 44.05 -33.70 -42.85
C GLU A 24 42.63 -34.28 -42.89
N ALA A 25 41.99 -34.48 -41.73
CA ALA A 25 40.63 -35.00 -41.65
C ALA A 25 39.61 -34.12 -42.38
N TYR A 26 39.76 -32.80 -42.28
CA TYR A 26 38.89 -31.86 -43.00
C TYR A 26 39.13 -31.92 -44.51
N LEU A 27 40.40 -31.98 -44.94
CA LEU A 27 40.75 -32.11 -46.36
C LEU A 27 40.23 -33.43 -46.97
N GLN A 28 40.31 -34.54 -46.23
CA GLN A 28 39.72 -35.82 -46.64
C GLN A 28 38.19 -35.75 -46.73
N LYS A 29 37.54 -35.06 -45.78
CA LYS A 29 36.09 -34.82 -45.80
C LYS A 29 35.67 -33.98 -47.03
N ALA A 30 36.42 -32.92 -47.34
CA ALA A 30 36.18 -32.09 -48.52
C ALA A 30 36.35 -32.90 -49.83
N ALA A 31 37.40 -33.72 -49.93
CA ALA A 31 37.59 -34.62 -51.06
C ALA A 31 36.44 -35.64 -51.21
N SER A 32 35.97 -36.19 -50.09
CA SER A 32 34.82 -37.11 -50.06
C SER A 32 33.54 -36.41 -50.55
N TYR A 33 33.30 -35.16 -50.10
CA TYR A 33 32.17 -34.35 -50.56
C TYR A 33 32.19 -34.14 -52.08
N VAL A 34 33.36 -33.78 -52.65
CA VAL A 34 33.53 -33.63 -54.10
C VAL A 34 33.26 -34.94 -54.83
N ASN A 35 33.72 -36.08 -54.30
CA ASN A 35 33.44 -37.39 -54.88
C ASN A 35 31.94 -37.73 -54.87
N ASP A 36 31.27 -37.47 -53.75
CA ASP A 36 29.82 -37.67 -53.63
C ASP A 36 29.07 -36.78 -54.62
N LYS A 37 29.51 -35.54 -54.79
CA LYS A 37 28.94 -34.61 -55.77
C LYS A 37 29.14 -35.11 -57.19
N ASN A 38 30.34 -35.52 -57.56
CA ASN A 38 30.63 -36.12 -58.87
C ASN A 38 29.77 -37.36 -59.13
N ALA A 39 29.58 -38.21 -58.11
CA ALA A 39 28.72 -39.38 -58.20
C ALA A 39 27.24 -39.01 -58.41
N GLN A 40 26.75 -37.96 -57.74
CA GLN A 40 25.39 -37.43 -57.94
C GLN A 40 25.22 -36.85 -59.35
N MET A 41 26.17 -36.04 -59.81
CA MET A 41 26.13 -35.42 -61.14
C MET A 41 26.12 -36.48 -62.25
N ARG A 42 26.89 -37.57 -62.11
CA ARG A 42 26.90 -38.70 -63.04
C ARG A 42 25.56 -39.43 -63.18
N ARG A 43 24.69 -39.36 -62.16
CA ARG A 43 23.34 -39.95 -62.20
C ARG A 43 22.37 -39.09 -63.01
N LEU A 44 22.70 -37.81 -63.26
CA LEU A 44 21.82 -36.93 -64.02
C LEU A 44 21.79 -37.35 -65.50
N PRO A 45 20.60 -37.43 -66.10
CA PRO A 45 20.46 -37.83 -67.49
C PRO A 45 21.15 -36.81 -68.40
N GLY A 46 22.05 -37.30 -69.27
CA GLY A 46 22.75 -36.46 -70.25
C GLY A 46 24.03 -35.81 -69.74
N PHE A 47 24.31 -35.80 -68.44
CA PHE A 47 25.55 -35.24 -67.88
C PHE A 47 26.80 -35.95 -68.44
N THR A 48 26.81 -37.29 -68.45
CA THR A 48 27.94 -38.09 -68.97
C THR A 48 28.14 -37.97 -70.47
N LYS A 49 27.16 -37.46 -71.23
CA LYS A 49 27.25 -37.24 -72.68
C LYS A 49 27.94 -35.91 -73.03
N GLN A 50 28.10 -35.01 -72.07
CA GLN A 50 28.77 -33.73 -72.25
C GLN A 50 30.29 -33.92 -72.29
N ASN A 51 31.02 -32.95 -72.84
CA ASN A 51 32.48 -32.97 -72.79
C ASN A 51 32.99 -32.74 -71.36
N ALA A 52 34.27 -33.04 -71.12
CA ALA A 52 34.87 -32.96 -69.79
C ALA A 52 34.80 -31.54 -69.19
N ASP A 53 35.06 -30.51 -70.01
CA ASP A 53 35.03 -29.11 -69.57
C ASP A 53 33.64 -28.70 -69.09
N TYR A 54 32.59 -29.10 -69.80
CA TYR A 54 31.22 -28.78 -69.43
C TYR A 54 30.75 -29.58 -68.22
N GLN A 55 31.16 -30.86 -68.08
CA GLN A 55 30.92 -31.64 -66.86
C GLN A 55 31.57 -30.99 -65.62
N MET A 56 32.79 -30.48 -65.78
CA MET A 56 33.52 -29.78 -64.73
C MET A 56 32.80 -28.48 -64.33
N VAL A 57 32.52 -27.59 -65.28
CA VAL A 57 31.81 -26.31 -65.03
C VAL A 57 30.43 -26.55 -64.39
N MET A 58 29.69 -27.56 -64.85
CA MET A 58 28.38 -27.88 -64.28
C MET A 58 28.49 -28.38 -62.83
N THR A 59 29.53 -29.15 -62.50
CA THR A 59 29.78 -29.60 -61.13
C THR A 59 30.22 -28.45 -60.24
N GLU A 60 31.12 -27.59 -60.72
CA GLU A 60 31.56 -26.37 -60.03
C GLU A 60 30.38 -25.44 -59.71
N LEU A 61 29.50 -25.19 -60.69
CA LEU A 61 28.30 -24.39 -60.50
C LEU A 61 27.38 -24.98 -59.44
N ASN A 62 27.26 -26.31 -59.41
CA ASN A 62 26.42 -26.99 -58.43
C ASN A 62 26.98 -26.90 -57.01
N ILE A 63 28.31 -26.99 -56.85
CA ILE A 63 28.98 -26.81 -55.56
C ILE A 63 28.86 -25.35 -55.10
N ALA A 64 28.99 -24.38 -56.02
CA ALA A 64 28.81 -22.97 -55.71
C ALA A 64 27.37 -22.66 -55.27
N ASP A 65 26.37 -23.28 -55.89
CA ASP A 65 24.97 -23.18 -55.47
C ASP A 65 24.75 -23.72 -54.05
N ASP A 66 25.35 -24.86 -53.69
CA ASP A 66 25.29 -25.37 -52.31
C ASP A 66 25.91 -24.39 -51.31
N TYR A 67 27.05 -23.77 -51.66
CA TYR A 67 27.70 -22.76 -50.83
C TYR A 67 26.80 -21.54 -50.63
N PHE A 68 26.21 -21.00 -51.69
CA PHE A 68 25.32 -19.84 -51.57
C PHE A 68 24.07 -20.14 -50.75
N LYS A 69 23.47 -21.32 -50.91
CA LYS A 69 22.34 -21.76 -50.08
C LYS A 69 22.72 -21.90 -48.61
N ALA A 70 23.90 -22.45 -48.32
CA ALA A 70 24.40 -22.58 -46.95
C ALA A 70 24.68 -21.20 -46.33
N MET A 71 25.24 -20.26 -47.11
CA MET A 71 25.46 -18.88 -46.68
C MET A 71 24.14 -18.16 -46.39
N GLU A 72 23.16 -18.24 -47.30
CA GLU A 72 21.83 -17.64 -47.11
C GLU A 72 21.13 -18.19 -45.87
N TRP A 73 21.22 -19.51 -45.65
CA TRP A 73 20.70 -20.13 -44.45
C TRP A 73 21.44 -19.66 -43.19
N GLY A 74 22.77 -19.54 -43.25
CA GLY A 74 23.60 -19.00 -42.16
C GLY A 74 23.20 -17.57 -41.80
N GLU A 75 23.03 -16.68 -42.78
CA GLU A 75 22.54 -15.32 -42.56
C GLU A 75 21.12 -15.30 -41.99
N GLY A 76 20.24 -16.18 -42.47
CA GLY A 76 18.89 -16.33 -41.92
C GLY A 76 18.91 -16.73 -40.44
N MET A 77 19.77 -17.67 -40.08
CA MET A 77 19.97 -18.10 -38.70
C MET A 77 20.57 -17.00 -37.82
N GLU A 78 21.51 -16.22 -38.36
CA GLU A 78 22.09 -15.07 -37.63
C GLU A 78 21.04 -13.99 -37.35
N ARG A 79 20.18 -13.68 -38.33
CA ARG A 79 19.04 -12.76 -38.13
C ARG A 79 18.10 -13.27 -37.05
N GLN A 80 17.70 -14.54 -37.12
CA GLN A 80 16.84 -15.16 -36.11
C GLN A 80 17.48 -15.13 -34.72
N LYS A 81 18.78 -15.44 -34.62
CA LYS A 81 19.52 -15.39 -33.37
C LYS A 81 19.50 -13.97 -32.77
N ASN A 82 19.75 -12.95 -33.59
CA ASN A 82 19.75 -11.56 -33.14
C ASN A 82 18.36 -11.11 -32.66
N ASP A 83 17.29 -11.57 -33.30
CA ASP A 83 15.93 -11.26 -32.87
C ASP A 83 15.57 -12.00 -31.56
N MET A 84 15.97 -13.26 -31.42
CA MET A 84 15.87 -13.99 -30.15
C MET A 84 16.66 -13.34 -29.01
N GLU A 85 17.84 -12.78 -29.29
CA GLU A 85 18.64 -12.05 -28.30
C GLU A 85 17.93 -10.78 -27.84
N LYS A 86 17.28 -10.04 -28.75
CA LYS A 86 16.45 -8.87 -28.39
C LYS A 86 15.24 -9.25 -27.54
N GLU A 87 14.51 -10.29 -27.93
CA GLU A 87 13.37 -10.80 -27.15
C GLU A 87 13.83 -11.27 -25.78
N THR A 88 14.94 -11.99 -25.70
CA THR A 88 15.54 -12.43 -24.43
C THR A 88 15.90 -11.23 -23.56
N TYR A 89 16.47 -10.17 -24.15
CA TYR A 89 16.79 -8.95 -23.42
C TYR A 89 15.53 -8.24 -22.91
N SER A 90 14.48 -8.14 -23.73
CA SER A 90 13.18 -7.59 -23.33
C SER A 90 12.59 -8.37 -22.15
N LEU A 91 12.55 -9.70 -22.25
CA LEU A 91 12.05 -10.58 -21.19
C LEU A 91 12.88 -10.47 -19.92
N LYS A 92 14.20 -10.35 -20.02
CA LYS A 92 15.07 -10.10 -18.86
C LYS A 92 14.73 -8.77 -18.20
N HIS A 93 14.49 -7.72 -18.97
CA HIS A 93 14.13 -6.42 -18.42
C HIS A 93 12.75 -6.45 -17.74
N GLU A 94 11.76 -7.09 -18.36
CA GLU A 94 10.44 -7.31 -17.75
C GLU A 94 10.54 -8.14 -16.47
N LEU A 95 11.36 -9.20 -16.46
CA LEU A 95 11.60 -10.00 -15.27
C LEU A 95 12.20 -9.17 -14.13
N VAL A 96 13.22 -8.36 -14.41
CA VAL A 96 13.83 -7.48 -13.40
C VAL A 96 12.81 -6.44 -12.91
N SER A 97 12.04 -5.83 -13.82
CA SER A 97 10.99 -4.88 -13.46
C SER A 97 9.93 -5.50 -12.54
N THR A 98 9.50 -6.72 -12.85
CA THR A 98 8.52 -7.45 -12.03
C THR A 98 9.11 -7.87 -10.68
N GLN A 99 10.38 -8.27 -10.61
CA GLN A 99 11.09 -8.53 -9.36
C GLN A 99 11.16 -7.29 -8.48
N MET A 100 11.54 -6.14 -9.04
CA MET A 100 11.57 -4.87 -8.29
C MET A 100 10.19 -4.47 -7.76
N LYS A 101 9.14 -4.62 -8.58
CA LYS A 101 7.76 -4.37 -8.14
C LYS A 101 7.33 -5.33 -7.03
N LEU A 102 7.72 -6.61 -7.14
CA LEU A 102 7.44 -7.61 -6.11
C LEU A 102 8.14 -7.26 -4.79
N GLU A 103 9.42 -6.88 -4.84
CA GLU A 103 10.18 -6.44 -3.66
C GLU A 103 9.54 -5.22 -2.98
N ALA A 104 9.08 -4.25 -3.76
CA ALA A 104 8.36 -3.09 -3.23
C ALA A 104 7.06 -3.51 -2.51
N VAL A 105 6.25 -4.37 -3.12
CA VAL A 105 5.00 -4.87 -2.51
C VAL A 105 5.28 -5.69 -1.25
N LEU A 106 6.33 -6.51 -1.23
CA LEU A 106 6.72 -7.27 -0.05
C LEU A 106 7.12 -6.35 1.11
N LYS A 107 7.86 -5.28 0.82
CA LYS A 107 8.24 -4.28 1.81
C LYS A 107 7.02 -3.53 2.37
N ASP A 108 6.11 -3.10 1.50
CA ASP A 108 4.86 -2.44 1.90
C ASP A 108 4.01 -3.36 2.78
N LEU A 109 3.93 -4.66 2.44
CA LEU A 109 3.24 -5.66 3.24
C LEU A 109 3.87 -5.81 4.64
N GLU A 110 5.20 -5.86 4.72
CA GLU A 110 5.91 -5.93 6.00
C GLU A 110 5.65 -4.69 6.87
N GLU A 111 5.63 -3.50 6.28
CA GLU A 111 5.30 -2.25 6.98
C GLU A 111 3.86 -2.27 7.51
N ARG A 112 2.89 -2.71 6.69
CA ARG A 112 1.50 -2.89 7.12
C ARG A 112 1.35 -3.92 8.22
N GLN A 113 2.11 -5.01 8.16
CA GLN A 113 2.11 -6.02 9.23
C GLN A 113 2.60 -5.42 10.56
N LYS A 114 3.67 -4.61 10.51
CA LYS A 114 4.17 -3.90 11.71
C LYS A 114 3.16 -2.89 12.24
N GLU A 115 2.44 -2.19 11.37
CA GLU A 115 1.36 -1.27 11.78
C GLU A 115 0.21 -2.03 12.44
N LEU A 116 -0.22 -3.16 11.88
CA LEU A 116 -1.24 -4.03 12.48
C LEU A 116 -0.81 -4.48 13.88
N ASP A 117 0.43 -4.96 14.05
CA ASP A 117 0.94 -5.38 15.35
C ASP A 117 0.96 -4.23 16.37
N ARG A 118 1.27 -3.00 15.92
CA ARG A 118 1.20 -1.80 16.78
C ARG A 118 -0.24 -1.52 17.21
N PHE A 119 -1.18 -1.50 16.27
CA PHE A 119 -2.59 -1.27 16.59
C PHE A 119 -3.14 -2.35 17.51
N THR A 120 -2.80 -3.63 17.30
CA THR A 120 -3.21 -4.72 18.19
C THR A 120 -2.70 -4.50 19.61
N ARG A 121 -1.45 -4.05 19.79
CA ARG A 121 -0.93 -3.71 21.12
C ARG A 121 -1.66 -2.53 21.75
N THR A 122 -1.91 -1.46 20.99
CA THR A 122 -2.64 -0.29 21.50
C THR A 122 -4.09 -0.66 21.87
N ILE A 123 -4.76 -1.50 21.07
CA ILE A 123 -6.08 -2.03 21.40
C ILE A 123 -6.02 -2.82 22.70
N ALA A 124 -5.06 -3.74 22.86
CA ALA A 124 -4.91 -4.51 24.09
C ALA A 124 -4.65 -3.62 25.33
N GLN A 125 -3.87 -2.54 25.17
CA GLN A 125 -3.65 -1.54 26.23
C GLN A 125 -4.95 -0.82 26.59
N MET A 126 -5.67 -0.29 25.59
CA MET A 126 -6.94 0.40 25.81
C MET A 126 -8.02 -0.53 26.39
N GLU A 127 -8.07 -1.79 25.96
CA GLU A 127 -8.96 -2.80 26.54
C GLU A 127 -8.62 -3.08 28.01
N GLY A 128 -7.34 -3.09 28.36
CA GLY A 128 -6.87 -3.18 29.75
C GLY A 128 -7.29 -1.98 30.59
N GLU A 129 -7.01 -0.77 30.11
CA GLU A 129 -7.42 0.48 30.78
C GLU A 129 -8.95 0.56 30.95
N LEU A 130 -9.72 0.21 29.92
CA LEU A 130 -11.17 0.16 30.00
C LEU A 130 -11.68 -0.91 30.97
N LYS A 131 -10.91 -1.98 31.19
CA LYS A 131 -11.26 -3.01 32.18
C LYS A 131 -10.99 -2.50 33.60
N GLU A 132 -9.84 -1.87 33.84
CA GLU A 132 -9.51 -1.26 35.13
C GLU A 132 -10.54 -0.18 35.51
N VAL A 133 -10.85 0.73 34.60
CA VAL A 133 -11.87 1.78 34.81
C VAL A 133 -13.25 1.18 35.09
N ARG A 134 -13.61 0.06 34.45
CA ARG A 134 -14.87 -0.65 34.75
C ARG A 134 -14.87 -1.26 36.15
N GLU A 135 -13.76 -1.89 36.55
CA GLU A 135 -13.62 -2.48 37.89
C GLU A 135 -13.67 -1.38 38.97
N GLU A 136 -13.00 -0.26 38.77
CA GLU A 136 -13.06 0.91 39.65
C GLU A 136 -14.47 1.51 39.73
N TYR A 137 -15.16 1.63 38.59
CA TYR A 137 -16.54 2.14 38.55
C TYR A 137 -17.50 1.22 39.32
N GLU A 138 -17.40 -0.10 39.15
CA GLU A 138 -18.24 -1.07 39.88
C GLU A 138 -17.93 -1.06 41.39
N ALA A 139 -16.66 -0.89 41.78
CA ALA A 139 -16.28 -0.75 43.19
C ALA A 139 -16.82 0.54 43.82
N LEU A 140 -16.70 1.68 43.13
CA LEU A 140 -17.28 2.96 43.55
C LEU A 140 -18.81 2.88 43.64
N LYS A 141 -19.45 2.19 42.69
CA LYS A 141 -20.90 1.97 42.72
C LYS A 141 -21.32 1.12 43.92
N SER A 142 -20.63 0.01 44.19
CA SER A 142 -20.92 -0.87 45.32
C SER A 142 -20.73 -0.14 46.66
N SER A 143 -19.64 0.60 46.83
CA SER A 143 -19.40 1.41 48.05
C SER A 143 -20.43 2.54 48.23
N ARG A 144 -20.91 3.14 47.15
CA ARG A 144 -22.00 4.11 47.20
C ARG A 144 -23.31 3.46 47.63
N GLU A 145 -23.67 2.30 47.08
CA GLU A 145 -24.86 1.54 47.48
C GLU A 145 -24.78 1.12 48.96
N GLU A 146 -23.62 0.69 49.45
CA GLU A 146 -23.39 0.40 50.88
C GLU A 146 -23.48 1.66 51.76
N GLY A 147 -22.94 2.79 51.30
CA GLY A 147 -23.04 4.08 51.98
C GLY A 147 -24.48 4.59 52.06
N GLU A 148 -25.25 4.44 50.99
CA GLU A 148 -26.68 4.77 50.95
C GLU A 148 -27.49 3.86 51.89
N LEU A 149 -27.22 2.54 51.91
CA LEU A 149 -27.84 1.61 52.85
C LEU A 149 -27.50 1.93 54.31
N SER A 150 -26.24 2.28 54.60
CA SER A 150 -25.79 2.71 55.94
C SER A 150 -26.45 4.02 56.38
N GLN A 151 -26.55 4.99 55.47
CA GLN A 151 -27.21 6.27 55.75
C GLN A 151 -28.71 6.08 56.00
N VAL A 152 -29.39 5.22 55.23
CA VAL A 152 -30.79 4.83 55.50
C VAL A 152 -30.92 4.16 56.86
N ARG A 153 -29.99 3.28 57.23
CA ARG A 153 -29.98 2.60 58.54
C ARG A 153 -29.77 3.59 59.70
N MET A 154 -28.81 4.51 59.58
CA MET A 154 -28.61 5.56 60.59
C MET A 154 -29.81 6.48 60.71
N VAL A 155 -30.45 6.87 59.59
CA VAL A 155 -31.68 7.67 59.62
C VAL A 155 -32.82 6.88 60.28
N SER A 156 -32.97 5.58 60.01
CA SER A 156 -33.96 4.77 60.72
C SER A 156 -33.66 4.62 62.21
N ASP A 157 -32.40 4.42 62.59
CA ASP A 157 -31.99 4.29 63.98
C ASP A 157 -32.26 5.61 64.74
N VAL A 158 -31.89 6.76 64.17
CA VAL A 158 -32.22 8.09 64.74
C VAL A 158 -33.73 8.29 64.85
N LYS A 159 -34.51 7.83 63.87
CA LYS A 159 -35.96 7.93 63.92
C LYS A 159 -36.55 7.08 65.06
N THR A 160 -36.06 5.86 65.27
CA THR A 160 -36.49 5.01 66.40
C THR A 160 -36.08 5.57 67.76
N VAL A 161 -34.90 6.20 67.87
CA VAL A 161 -34.46 6.87 69.11
C VAL A 161 -35.33 8.10 69.38
N SER A 162 -35.67 8.90 68.35
CA SER A 162 -36.57 10.05 68.51
C SER A 162 -37.99 9.64 68.91
N GLU A 163 -38.49 8.50 68.42
CA GLU A 163 -39.78 7.95 68.85
C GLU A 163 -39.73 7.43 70.30
N ALA A 164 -38.61 6.83 70.72
CA ALA A 164 -38.40 6.39 72.11
C ALA A 164 -38.27 7.58 73.09
N GLU A 165 -37.53 8.63 72.73
CA GLU A 165 -37.40 9.86 73.53
C GLU A 165 -38.72 10.63 73.62
N LEU A 166 -39.56 10.60 72.58
CA LEU A 166 -40.91 11.17 72.63
C LEU A 166 -41.84 10.38 73.58
N VAL A 167 -41.69 9.06 73.69
CA VAL A 167 -42.45 8.26 74.66
C VAL A 167 -41.99 8.55 76.09
N GLU A 168 -40.68 8.64 76.33
CA GLU A 168 -40.11 8.96 77.65
C GLU A 168 -40.48 10.38 78.11
N THR A 169 -40.46 11.36 77.21
CA THR A 169 -40.85 12.75 77.53
C THR A 169 -42.36 12.91 77.73
N VAL A 170 -43.21 12.14 77.04
CA VAL A 170 -44.65 12.11 77.30
C VAL A 170 -44.98 11.44 78.64
N GLU A 171 -44.23 10.40 79.04
CA GLU A 171 -44.33 9.81 80.38
C GLU A 171 -43.82 10.76 81.48
N ALA A 172 -42.79 11.56 81.21
CA ALA A 172 -42.29 12.56 82.15
C ALA A 172 -43.24 13.77 82.30
N VAL A 173 -43.82 14.26 81.20
CA VAL A 173 -44.78 15.40 81.23
C VAL A 173 -46.12 15.00 81.89
N THR A 174 -46.55 13.75 81.74
CA THR A 174 -47.75 13.24 82.45
C THR A 174 -47.52 13.04 83.95
N GLN A 175 -46.26 12.87 84.39
CA GLN A 175 -45.90 12.87 85.82
C GLN A 175 -45.72 14.30 86.39
N ALA A 176 -45.20 15.24 85.61
CA ALA A 176 -45.01 16.64 86.02
C ALA A 176 -46.33 17.43 86.15
N ALA A 177 -47.38 17.07 85.41
CA ALA A 177 -48.69 17.74 85.47
C ALA A 177 -49.48 17.49 86.79
N LYS A 178 -48.93 16.75 87.76
CA LYS A 178 -49.55 16.53 89.08
C LYS A 178 -48.98 17.38 90.22
N THR A 179 -47.93 18.18 90.01
CA THR A 179 -47.36 19.03 91.06
C THR A 179 -46.72 20.29 90.49
N ALA A 180 -47.47 21.40 90.44
CA ALA A 180 -46.98 22.76 90.78
C ALA A 180 -48.07 23.79 90.43
N ASP A 181 -48.73 24.24 91.49
CA ASP A 181 -49.53 25.45 91.62
C ASP A 181 -48.62 26.65 91.95
N ALA A 182 -49.10 27.84 91.59
CA ALA A 182 -48.65 29.17 92.01
C ALA A 182 -47.32 29.77 91.47
N GLY A 183 -47.47 30.66 90.48
CA GLY A 183 -47.23 32.10 90.70
C GLY A 183 -45.90 32.73 90.24
N GLY A 184 -46.02 33.80 89.43
CA GLY A 184 -45.17 35.00 89.57
C GLY A 184 -44.28 35.42 88.38
N THR A 185 -44.86 36.26 87.50
CA THR A 185 -44.33 37.48 86.84
C THR A 185 -42.82 37.68 86.63
N GLU A 186 -42.40 37.92 85.38
CA GLU A 186 -41.73 39.16 84.91
C GLU A 186 -41.46 39.17 83.39
N MET A 187 -41.60 40.35 82.77
CA MET A 187 -41.27 40.64 81.36
C MET A 187 -39.77 40.93 81.17
N PRO A 188 -39.25 40.80 79.93
CA PRO A 188 -38.59 41.94 79.26
C PRO A 188 -38.97 42.01 77.75
N ASP A 189 -39.32 43.17 77.20
CA ASP A 189 -38.47 44.23 76.59
C ASP A 189 -38.27 44.04 75.06
N PRO A 190 -38.64 45.00 74.18
CA PRO A 190 -38.71 44.80 72.73
C PRO A 190 -37.45 45.34 72.05
N ALA A 191 -36.51 44.47 71.69
CA ALA A 191 -35.43 44.84 70.80
C ALA A 191 -34.90 43.61 70.04
N GLN A 192 -35.06 43.62 68.72
CA GLN A 192 -34.02 43.38 67.71
C GLN A 192 -34.64 42.85 66.40
N GLU A 193 -35.17 43.80 65.64
CA GLU A 193 -35.66 43.67 64.26
C GLU A 193 -34.51 43.78 63.23
N ASP A 194 -33.27 43.41 63.61
CA ASP A 194 -32.04 43.66 62.82
C ASP A 194 -31.38 42.41 62.21
N ARG A 195 -32.05 41.25 62.21
CA ARG A 195 -31.45 39.99 61.70
C ARG A 195 -31.69 39.69 60.21
N ILE A 196 -32.58 40.43 59.56
CA ILE A 196 -32.93 40.24 58.14
C ILE A 196 -31.87 40.84 57.18
N PRO A 197 -31.35 42.07 57.37
CA PRO A 197 -30.42 42.68 56.40
C PRO A 197 -29.02 42.03 56.40
N ALA A 198 -28.64 41.34 57.48
CA ALA A 198 -27.37 40.60 57.56
C ALA A 198 -27.35 39.32 56.70
N GLN A 199 -28.52 38.75 56.41
CA GLN A 199 -28.66 37.54 55.59
C GLN A 199 -28.72 37.91 54.09
N GLU A 200 -29.41 39.01 53.74
CA GLU A 200 -29.51 39.50 52.36
C GLU A 200 -28.15 39.98 51.82
N ASN A 201 -27.38 40.72 52.61
CA ASN A 201 -26.02 41.13 52.22
C ASN A 201 -25.07 39.94 52.00
N ARG A 202 -25.32 38.81 52.67
CA ARG A 202 -24.51 37.58 52.53
C ARG A 202 -24.83 36.82 51.25
N ILE A 203 -26.10 36.82 50.84
CA ILE A 203 -26.57 36.18 49.60
C ILE A 203 -26.09 37.00 48.39
N GLN A 204 -26.22 38.33 48.42
CA GLN A 204 -25.69 39.19 47.35
C GLN A 204 -24.15 39.09 47.20
N ALA A 205 -23.42 38.90 48.30
CA ALA A 205 -21.98 38.67 48.25
C ALA A 205 -21.60 37.32 47.63
N GLN A 206 -22.46 36.29 47.74
CA GLN A 206 -22.28 35.01 47.06
C GLN A 206 -22.62 35.11 45.57
N GLU A 207 -23.70 35.79 45.21
CA GLU A 207 -24.11 35.99 43.80
C GLU A 207 -23.03 36.75 43.00
N ASN A 208 -22.49 37.84 43.55
CA ASN A 208 -21.40 38.59 42.91
C ASN A 208 -20.12 37.76 42.73
N ARG A 209 -19.86 36.78 43.61
CA ARG A 209 -18.70 35.87 43.47
C ARG A 209 -18.90 34.83 42.38
N ILE A 210 -20.12 34.32 42.22
CA ILE A 210 -20.46 33.35 41.18
C ILE A 210 -20.40 34.03 39.80
N GLN A 211 -20.97 35.23 39.67
CA GLN A 211 -20.92 36.00 38.43
C GLN A 211 -19.47 36.28 37.99
N ALA A 212 -18.61 36.66 38.93
CA ALA A 212 -17.19 36.89 38.67
C ALA A 212 -16.39 35.60 38.35
N GLN A 213 -16.91 34.42 38.67
CA GLN A 213 -16.32 33.14 38.26
C GLN A 213 -16.77 32.75 36.85
N GLU A 214 -18.04 32.99 36.51
CA GLU A 214 -18.58 32.76 35.16
C GLU A 214 -17.93 33.65 34.11
N ASP A 215 -17.71 34.93 34.43
CA ASP A 215 -17.04 35.87 33.50
C ASP A 215 -15.59 35.45 33.25
N ARG A 216 -14.88 34.93 34.28
CA ARG A 216 -13.52 34.39 34.13
C ARG A 216 -13.48 33.10 33.30
N MET A 217 -14.48 32.24 33.43
CA MET A 217 -14.61 31.03 32.59
C MET A 217 -14.88 31.42 31.13
N ARG A 218 -15.76 32.39 30.87
CA ARG A 218 -16.03 32.89 29.51
C ARG A 218 -14.80 33.56 28.88
N GLU A 219 -14.01 34.30 29.66
CA GLU A 219 -12.76 34.89 29.18
C GLU A 219 -11.72 33.82 28.81
N GLN A 220 -11.62 32.74 29.59
CA GLN A 220 -10.75 31.60 29.28
C GLN A 220 -11.21 30.83 28.05
N GLU A 221 -12.53 30.63 27.86
CA GLU A 221 -13.09 30.00 26.66
C GLU A 221 -12.85 30.86 25.41
N ALA A 222 -13.01 32.19 25.50
CA ALA A 222 -12.73 33.11 24.40
C ALA A 222 -11.23 33.11 24.03
N GLN A 223 -10.33 33.07 25.01
CA GLN A 223 -8.89 32.93 24.79
C GLN A 223 -8.53 31.58 24.15
N GLY A 224 -9.20 30.50 24.55
CA GLY A 224 -9.02 29.16 23.97
C GLY A 224 -9.51 29.05 22.52
N GLN A 225 -10.60 29.72 22.18
CA GLN A 225 -11.11 29.78 20.80
C GLN A 225 -10.21 30.62 19.89
N ALA A 226 -9.70 31.76 20.36
CA ALA A 226 -8.75 32.59 19.62
C ALA A 226 -7.41 31.87 19.34
N ALA A 227 -6.91 31.09 20.31
CA ALA A 227 -5.70 30.27 20.13
C ALA A 227 -5.91 29.13 19.11
N ARG A 228 -7.13 28.57 19.03
CA ARG A 228 -7.47 27.51 18.08
C ARG A 228 -7.64 28.03 16.64
N GLU A 229 -8.09 29.26 16.47
CA GLU A 229 -8.17 29.91 15.15
C GLU A 229 -6.76 30.26 14.62
N GLN A 230 -5.84 30.71 15.48
CA GLN A 230 -4.46 31.00 15.08
C GLN A 230 -3.65 29.76 14.63
N ASP A 231 -3.83 28.59 15.28
CA ASP A 231 -3.17 27.33 14.87
C ASP A 231 -3.67 26.80 13.50
N THR A 232 -4.88 27.19 13.07
CA THR A 232 -5.42 26.80 11.76
C THR A 232 -4.95 27.70 10.61
N THR A 233 -4.55 28.94 10.89
CA THR A 233 -3.95 29.85 9.89
C THR A 233 -2.46 29.59 9.70
N ASP A 234 -1.69 29.29 10.76
CA ASP A 234 -0.25 29.00 10.63
C ASP A 234 0.04 27.66 9.92
N LYS A 235 -0.88 26.68 9.98
CA LYS A 235 -0.78 25.43 9.20
C LYS A 235 -1.14 25.58 7.72
N ARG A 236 -1.83 26.65 7.31
CA ARG A 236 -2.12 26.90 5.88
C ARG A 236 -1.00 27.66 5.18
N GLU A 237 -0.17 28.43 5.88
CA GLU A 237 0.94 29.18 5.28
C GLU A 237 2.30 28.47 5.33
N SER A 238 2.44 27.39 6.12
CA SER A 238 3.68 26.61 6.26
C SER A 238 3.78 25.33 5.40
N SER A 239 2.85 25.09 4.45
CA SER A 239 2.90 23.91 3.54
C SER A 239 3.29 24.21 2.09
N SER A 240 4.03 25.30 1.84
CA SER A 240 4.77 25.49 0.59
C SER A 240 6.12 24.76 0.62
N GLY A 241 6.09 23.44 0.53
CA GLY A 241 7.34 22.66 0.51
C GLY A 241 7.14 21.16 0.26
N SER A 242 7.41 20.75 -0.98
CA SER A 242 7.79 19.38 -1.38
C SER A 242 6.70 18.31 -1.41
N ARG A 243 5.98 18.23 -2.55
CA ARG A 243 5.24 17.03 -2.99
C ARG A 243 6.21 16.04 -3.67
N PRO A 244 6.31 14.77 -3.23
CA PRO A 244 6.81 13.70 -4.08
C PRO A 244 5.72 13.29 -5.09
N GLU A 245 6.12 13.20 -6.35
CA GLU A 245 5.29 12.81 -7.49
C GLU A 245 4.75 11.38 -7.33
N GLN A 246 3.43 11.23 -7.39
CA GLN A 246 2.76 9.97 -7.70
C GLN A 246 2.84 9.75 -9.21
N THR A 247 3.71 8.85 -9.65
CA THR A 247 3.83 8.38 -11.02
C THR A 247 2.74 7.35 -11.32
N GLY A 248 1.52 7.85 -11.60
CA GLY A 248 0.38 7.08 -12.09
C GLY A 248 -0.23 7.62 -13.40
N ALA A 249 0.47 8.56 -14.06
CA ALA A 249 -0.05 9.24 -15.25
C ALA A 249 1.04 9.48 -16.32
N ALA A 250 2.06 8.61 -16.40
CA ALA A 250 3.18 8.74 -17.34
C ALA A 250 3.06 7.86 -18.60
N GLU A 251 1.97 7.10 -18.78
CA GLU A 251 1.75 6.28 -19.99
C GLU A 251 0.75 6.89 -21.00
N ALA A 252 0.05 7.97 -20.64
CA ALA A 252 -0.78 8.74 -21.58
C ALA A 252 -0.05 9.95 -22.20
N ALA A 253 1.02 10.43 -21.55
CA ALA A 253 1.80 11.58 -22.02
C ALA A 253 2.93 11.20 -23.01
N ALA A 254 3.45 9.97 -22.95
CA ALA A 254 4.52 9.50 -23.84
C ALA A 254 4.04 9.21 -25.28
N THR A 255 2.74 8.96 -25.48
CA THR A 255 2.14 8.81 -26.82
C THR A 255 1.81 10.15 -27.47
N LEU A 256 1.81 11.24 -26.70
CA LEU A 256 1.56 12.60 -27.21
C LEU A 256 2.85 13.34 -27.63
N GLN A 257 4.02 12.90 -27.16
CA GLN A 257 5.29 13.54 -27.51
C GLN A 257 5.97 12.93 -28.75
N THR A 258 5.56 11.74 -29.20
CA THR A 258 5.98 11.16 -30.50
C THR A 258 4.98 11.40 -31.63
N ALA A 259 3.81 11.97 -31.36
CA ALA A 259 2.78 12.30 -32.36
C ALA A 259 2.75 13.77 -32.80
N GLN A 260 3.54 14.64 -32.16
CA GLN A 260 3.66 16.06 -32.56
C GLN A 260 4.48 16.29 -33.84
N THR A 261 5.04 15.24 -34.44
CA THR A 261 5.78 15.31 -35.72
C THR A 261 4.92 15.01 -36.95
N ALA A 262 3.61 14.80 -36.81
CA ALA A 262 2.76 14.35 -37.94
C ALA A 262 1.49 15.18 -38.23
N GLY A 263 1.23 16.30 -37.54
CA GLY A 263 0.19 17.25 -37.96
C GLY A 263 -1.23 16.68 -38.14
N ILE A 264 -1.59 15.63 -37.41
CA ILE A 264 -2.92 15.00 -37.46
C ILE A 264 -3.81 15.72 -36.43
N SER A 265 -5.01 16.15 -36.84
CA SER A 265 -5.94 16.85 -35.95
C SER A 265 -6.53 15.91 -34.89
N ASP A 266 -6.85 16.46 -33.70
CA ASP A 266 -7.40 15.70 -32.57
C ASP A 266 -8.65 14.88 -32.93
N GLU A 267 -9.42 15.34 -33.93
CA GLU A 267 -10.61 14.66 -34.43
C GLU A 267 -10.28 13.37 -35.20
N GLU A 268 -9.18 13.36 -35.96
CA GLU A 268 -8.71 12.18 -36.69
C GLU A 268 -8.10 11.14 -35.75
N LEU A 269 -7.43 11.59 -34.69
CA LEU A 269 -6.88 10.71 -33.66
C LEU A 269 -7.99 9.98 -32.90
N ALA A 270 -9.07 10.69 -32.54
CA ALA A 270 -10.25 10.11 -31.91
C ALA A 270 -10.97 9.08 -32.81
N LYS A 271 -11.11 9.37 -34.11
CA LYS A 271 -11.71 8.43 -35.08
C LYS A 271 -10.88 7.16 -35.25
N ARG A 272 -9.55 7.28 -35.25
CA ARG A 272 -8.63 6.15 -35.39
C ARG A 272 -8.62 5.26 -34.14
N ALA A 273 -8.68 5.87 -32.95
CA ALA A 273 -8.83 5.16 -31.69
C ALA A 273 -10.16 4.37 -31.62
N LEU A 274 -11.27 4.99 -32.06
CA LEU A 274 -12.57 4.31 -32.12
C LEU A 274 -12.61 3.15 -33.13
N GLN A 275 -11.97 3.29 -34.29
CA GLN A 275 -11.84 2.19 -35.25
C GLN A 275 -10.99 1.04 -34.70
N ALA A 276 -9.89 1.33 -34.01
CA ALA A 276 -9.06 0.32 -33.37
C ALA A 276 -9.82 -0.46 -32.29
N ALA A 277 -10.60 0.24 -31.46
CA ALA A 277 -11.46 -0.38 -30.45
C ALA A 277 -12.54 -1.28 -31.06
N LYS A 278 -13.18 -0.87 -32.16
CA LYS A 278 -14.17 -1.71 -32.88
C LYS A 278 -13.54 -2.97 -33.48
N LYS A 279 -12.33 -2.88 -34.02
CA LYS A 279 -11.61 -4.03 -34.59
C LYS A 279 -11.19 -5.04 -33.51
N ALA A 280 -10.78 -4.56 -32.34
CA ALA A 280 -10.45 -5.41 -31.20
C ALA A 280 -11.70 -6.16 -30.67
N ASN A 281 -12.86 -5.50 -30.66
CA ASN A 281 -14.09 -6.11 -30.15
C ASN A 281 -14.75 -7.09 -31.15
N SER A 282 -14.51 -6.96 -32.46
CA SER A 282 -15.05 -7.90 -33.46
C SER A 282 -14.38 -9.29 -33.41
N HIS A 283 -13.15 -9.39 -32.92
CA HIS A 283 -12.43 -10.66 -32.78
C HIS A 283 -12.89 -11.51 -31.57
N ARG A 284 -13.65 -10.94 -30.63
CA ARG A 284 -14.11 -11.66 -29.43
C ARG A 284 -15.47 -12.37 -29.59
N GLY A 285 -16.20 -12.08 -30.66
CA GLY A 285 -17.55 -12.61 -30.90
C GLY A 285 -17.66 -13.81 -31.85
N GLY A 286 -16.55 -14.32 -32.39
CA GLY A 286 -16.54 -15.32 -33.48
C GLY A 286 -16.25 -16.77 -33.10
N ARG A 287 -16.32 -17.13 -31.81
CA ARG A 287 -16.23 -18.54 -31.38
C ARG A 287 -17.39 -18.88 -30.45
N ARG A 288 -18.53 -19.17 -31.06
CA ARG A 288 -19.52 -20.11 -30.55
C ARG A 288 -20.00 -20.95 -31.72
#